data_AF-A0A7X9E018-F1
#
_entry.id   AF-A0A7X9E018-F1
#
_cell.length_a   1.000
_cell.length_b   1.000
_cell.length_c   1.000
_cell.angle_alpha   90.00
_cell.angle_beta   90.00
_cell.angle_gamma   90.00
#
_symmetry.space_group_name_H-M   'P 1'
#
loop_
_entity.id
_entity.type
_entity.pdbx_description
1 polymer ?
#
loop_
_entity_poly.entity_id
_entity_poly.type
_entity_poly.pdbx_seq_one_letter_code
_entity_poly.pdbx_strand_id
1 'polypeptide(L)'
;MKVSIITEGFENTGHGHITRCLALYQAFAERNIFPTIYVNGDKHAQSLLINCRYEIIDWLTHPAKLITHINNSDIVIVDSYLAGREYYNNFIKLSRQSLFIDDNMRIDYPNGIILNGTINAETFPYKKTDNEFLLGSKYIPIRKEFWDVPARKINKDISTVLITFGGQDIRNLTPSILQSLNENYPNIHKHVVIGSGFKCQDKIEKLKNDKVEFHYTPDAAKMKELMLNSDVTITAAGQTLYELAVTGTPTIAINVAENQTNNMREWKKQGFLLDIIIHSDRFYLRKMSDNLKKLENSSIRKKLSKIGRDSVDGQGPRRIVSYLIDKLCETNGFYLRKAVETDSEMVYNLSNDPDVRQNSINTRPIEWDGHKEWFANKISQNDYLFYLVFDKKDNFIGQIRFELNEDSAITSISISSNFRGKGLSKKIIKSGCAKIFAEFHSVKKIIAFIRPENNVSINSFTSSGFILDGDELIKGHIFMKYILDRIDK
;
A
#
# COMPACT_ATOMS: atom_id res chain seq x y z
N MET A 1 -9.83 -2.69 10.42
CA MET A 1 -8.69 -3.54 10.04
C MET A 1 -7.47 -2.81 10.56
N LYS A 2 -6.63 -3.49 11.32
CA LYS A 2 -5.34 -2.97 11.79
C LYS A 2 -4.27 -3.48 10.84
N VAL A 3 -3.66 -2.58 10.07
CA VAL A 3 -2.60 -2.91 9.11
C VAL A 3 -1.33 -2.18 9.54
N SER A 4 -0.25 -2.93 9.70
CA SER A 4 1.05 -2.41 10.11
C SER A 4 2.05 -2.63 8.98
N ILE A 5 2.68 -1.56 8.50
CA ILE A 5 3.74 -1.63 7.48
C ILE A 5 5.06 -1.29 8.15
N ILE A 6 6.06 -2.16 8.04
CA ILE A 6 7.35 -2.05 8.73
C ILE A 6 8.43 -1.93 7.67
N THR A 7 9.26 -0.90 7.77
CA THR A 7 10.33 -0.68 6.79
C THR A 7 11.47 0.17 7.35
N GLU A 8 12.48 0.39 6.52
CA GLU A 8 13.58 1.33 6.77
C GLU A 8 13.83 2.23 5.55
N GLY A 9 14.40 3.40 5.78
CA GLY A 9 14.86 4.25 4.68
C GLY A 9 15.70 5.42 5.18
N PHE A 10 16.83 5.62 4.52
CA PHE A 10 17.80 6.65 4.85
C PHE A 10 18.29 7.32 3.57
N GLU A 11 18.69 8.59 3.66
CA GLU A 11 19.13 9.38 2.51
C GLU A 11 20.31 8.71 1.76
N ASN A 12 21.21 8.06 2.51
CA ASN A 12 22.41 7.42 1.97
C ASN A 12 22.14 6.05 1.31
N THR A 13 21.12 5.30 1.75
CA THR A 13 20.76 3.99 1.18
C THR A 13 19.66 4.07 0.13
N GLY A 14 18.94 5.20 0.08
CA GLY A 14 17.85 5.46 -0.85
C GLY A 14 16.47 5.13 -0.26
N HIS A 15 15.42 5.62 -0.91
CA HIS A 15 14.04 5.58 -0.40
C HIS A 15 13.16 4.54 -1.09
N GLY A 16 13.77 3.54 -1.73
CA GLY A 16 13.05 2.49 -2.47
C GLY A 16 11.97 1.81 -1.63
N HIS A 17 12.33 1.34 -0.43
CA HIS A 17 11.38 0.63 0.44
C HIS A 17 10.22 1.52 0.88
N ILE A 18 10.51 2.77 1.28
CA ILE A 18 9.48 3.75 1.65
C ILE A 18 8.50 3.96 0.51
N THR A 19 8.98 4.14 -0.72
CA THR A 19 8.09 4.36 -1.88
C THR A 19 7.22 3.14 -2.20
N ARG A 20 7.74 1.92 -2.05
CA ARG A 20 6.95 0.68 -2.20
C ARG A 20 5.90 0.53 -1.10
N CYS A 21 6.29 0.79 0.14
CA CYS A 21 5.39 0.77 1.29
C CYS A 21 4.29 1.84 1.17
N LEU A 22 4.63 3.02 0.68
CA LEU A 22 3.69 4.11 0.41
C LEU A 22 2.67 3.72 -0.67
N ALA A 23 3.11 3.03 -1.74
CA ALA A 23 2.19 2.50 -2.75
C ALA A 23 1.15 1.54 -2.14
N LEU A 24 1.58 0.65 -1.24
CA LEU A 24 0.66 -0.27 -0.55
C LEU A 24 -0.26 0.49 0.42
N TYR A 25 0.26 1.46 1.17
CA TYR A 25 -0.56 2.35 2.01
C TYR A 25 -1.66 3.04 1.20
N GLN A 26 -1.29 3.62 0.05
CA GLN A 26 -2.23 4.31 -0.83
C GLN A 26 -3.30 3.35 -1.39
N ALA A 27 -2.97 2.08 -1.63
CA ALA A 27 -3.92 1.09 -2.14
C ALA A 27 -4.91 0.65 -1.06
N PHE A 28 -4.49 0.57 0.20
CA PHE A 28 -5.41 0.43 1.33
C PHE A 28 -6.30 1.67 1.48
N ALA A 29 -5.73 2.87 1.31
CA ALA A 29 -6.46 4.13 1.47
C ALA A 29 -7.59 4.29 0.44
N GLU A 30 -7.44 3.76 -0.79
CA GLU A 30 -8.55 3.70 -1.77
C GLU A 30 -9.75 2.87 -1.27
N ARG A 31 -9.55 1.98 -0.29
CA ARG A 31 -10.60 1.19 0.37
C ARG A 31 -10.97 1.74 1.77
N ASN A 32 -10.61 2.99 2.06
CA ASN A 32 -10.79 3.65 3.37
C ASN A 32 -10.15 2.87 4.53
N ILE A 33 -9.05 2.15 4.27
CA ILE A 33 -8.21 1.50 5.28
C ILE A 33 -6.92 2.31 5.35
N PHE A 34 -6.55 2.77 6.53
CA PHE A 34 -5.34 3.58 6.73
C PHE A 34 -4.35 2.82 7.61
N PRO A 35 -3.37 2.12 7.01
CA PRO A 35 -2.30 1.45 7.76
C PRO A 35 -1.49 2.43 8.60
N THR A 36 -0.72 1.93 9.57
CA THR A 36 0.36 2.70 10.19
C THR A 36 1.70 2.22 9.64
N ILE A 37 2.54 3.14 9.18
CA ILE A 37 3.90 2.86 8.72
C ILE A 37 4.88 3.07 9.89
N TYR A 38 5.53 1.99 10.33
CA TYR A 38 6.61 2.01 11.31
C TYR A 38 7.93 2.01 10.54
N VAL A 39 8.65 3.13 10.58
CA VAL A 39 9.87 3.31 9.79
C VAL A 39 11.08 3.55 10.68
N ASN A 40 12.15 2.81 10.39
CA ASN A 40 13.49 3.16 10.85
C ASN A 40 14.12 4.08 9.81
N GLY A 41 14.14 5.39 10.06
CA GLY A 41 14.58 6.35 9.06
C GLY A 41 14.87 7.74 9.60
N ASP A 42 15.49 8.56 8.77
CA ASP A 42 15.92 9.92 9.08
C ASP A 42 14.80 10.97 8.85
N LYS A 43 15.16 12.26 8.88
CA LYS A 43 14.23 13.37 8.60
C LYS A 43 13.72 13.36 7.15
N HIS A 44 14.50 12.84 6.22
CA HIS A 44 14.08 12.75 4.82
C HIS A 44 13.00 11.69 4.64
N ALA A 45 13.16 10.52 5.28
CA ALA A 45 12.12 9.50 5.34
C ALA A 45 10.78 10.05 5.85
N GLN A 46 10.82 10.89 6.89
CA GLN A 46 9.62 11.56 7.44
C GLN A 46 8.94 12.48 6.42
N SER A 47 9.71 13.23 5.64
CA SER A 47 9.16 14.16 4.63
C SER A 47 8.33 13.43 3.56
N LEU A 48 8.67 12.18 3.23
CA LEU A 48 7.94 11.35 2.28
C LEU A 48 6.62 10.80 2.85
N LEU A 49 6.44 10.84 4.17
CA LEU A 49 5.34 10.21 4.89
C LEU A 49 4.33 11.22 5.48
N ILE A 50 4.47 12.52 5.16
CA ILE A 50 3.67 13.60 5.77
C ILE A 50 2.15 13.41 5.65
N ASN A 51 1.69 12.73 4.58
CA ASN A 51 0.28 12.46 4.32
C ASN A 51 -0.15 11.05 4.76
N CYS A 52 0.67 10.37 5.56
CA CYS A 52 0.43 9.02 6.05
C CYS A 52 0.34 8.98 7.58
N ARG A 53 -0.30 7.95 8.10
CA ARG A 53 -0.11 7.57 9.51
C ARG A 53 1.23 6.87 9.62
N TYR A 54 2.18 7.48 10.33
CA TYR A 54 3.50 6.88 10.51
C TYR A 54 4.06 7.13 11.91
N GLU A 55 4.99 6.28 12.32
CA GLU A 55 5.77 6.42 13.55
C GLU A 55 7.25 6.11 13.26
N ILE A 56 8.16 6.91 13.83
CA ILE A 56 9.60 6.67 13.72
C ILE A 56 10.05 5.77 14.86
N ILE A 57 10.43 4.55 14.51
CA ILE A 57 10.91 3.55 15.46
C ILE A 57 12.14 2.88 14.87
N ASP A 58 13.27 2.96 15.57
CA ASP A 58 14.43 2.12 15.28
C ASP A 58 14.15 0.69 15.76
N TRP A 59 13.31 0.00 15.00
CA TRP A 59 12.77 -1.31 15.35
C TRP A 59 13.80 -2.44 15.22
N LEU A 60 14.93 -2.19 14.53
CA LEU A 60 16.04 -3.13 14.42
C LEU A 60 16.89 -3.18 15.69
N THR A 61 17.00 -2.06 16.43
CA THR A 61 17.70 -2.03 17.71
C THR A 61 16.75 -2.12 18.90
N HIS A 62 15.49 -1.68 18.74
CA HIS A 62 14.47 -1.67 19.79
C HIS A 62 13.18 -2.42 19.36
N PRO A 63 13.25 -3.72 19.04
CA PRO A 63 12.09 -4.49 18.55
C PRO A 63 10.91 -4.51 19.53
N ALA A 64 11.16 -4.48 20.84
CA ALA A 64 10.12 -4.49 21.86
C ALA A 64 9.16 -3.29 21.73
N LYS A 65 9.66 -2.12 21.33
CA LYS A 65 8.84 -0.94 21.07
C LYS A 65 7.93 -1.14 19.87
N LEU A 66 8.40 -1.78 18.80
CA LEU A 66 7.56 -2.07 17.65
C LEU A 66 6.46 -3.09 18.01
N ILE A 67 6.82 -4.14 18.76
CA ILE A 67 5.93 -5.25 19.11
C ILE A 67 4.66 -4.75 19.81
N THR A 68 4.75 -3.79 20.74
CA THR A 68 3.58 -3.24 21.44
C THR A 68 2.61 -2.55 20.49
N HIS A 69 3.11 -1.92 19.42
CA HIS A 69 2.28 -1.24 18.42
C HIS A 69 1.65 -2.23 17.43
N ILE A 70 2.39 -3.24 16.97
CA ILE A 70 1.93 -4.16 15.92
C ILE A 70 1.13 -5.35 16.45
N ASN A 71 1.09 -5.58 17.77
CA ASN A 71 0.36 -6.70 18.35
C ASN A 71 -1.12 -6.73 17.90
N ASN A 72 -1.64 -7.93 17.63
CA ASN A 72 -2.99 -8.17 17.13
C ASN A 72 -3.32 -7.47 15.79
N SER A 73 -2.31 -7.23 14.94
CA SER A 73 -2.57 -6.70 13.60
C SER A 73 -3.34 -7.72 12.77
N ASP A 74 -4.28 -7.24 11.95
CA ASP A 74 -4.91 -8.12 10.95
C ASP A 74 -3.87 -8.46 9.86
N ILE A 75 -3.07 -7.47 9.44
CA ILE A 75 -2.03 -7.63 8.43
C ILE A 75 -0.74 -6.95 8.90
N VAL A 76 0.40 -7.64 8.76
CA VAL A 76 1.74 -7.06 8.84
C VAL A 76 2.42 -7.15 7.47
N ILE A 77 2.97 -6.03 6.99
CA ILE A 77 3.77 -5.96 5.77
C ILE A 77 5.18 -5.55 6.15
N VAL A 78 6.20 -6.25 5.65
CA VAL A 78 7.60 -5.97 5.98
C VAL A 78 8.40 -5.81 4.70
N ASP A 79 9.10 -4.69 4.57
CA ASP A 79 10.06 -4.42 3.49
C ASP A 79 11.41 -4.05 4.12
N SER A 80 12.30 -5.05 4.23
CA SER A 80 13.60 -4.87 4.90
C SER A 80 14.69 -5.79 4.36
N TYR A 81 15.84 -5.21 4.03
CA TYR A 81 17.06 -5.97 3.74
C TYR A 81 17.89 -6.27 4.99
N LEU A 82 17.61 -5.56 6.09
CA LEU A 82 18.38 -5.63 7.33
C LEU A 82 17.83 -6.66 8.32
N ALA A 83 16.51 -6.90 8.33
CA ALA A 83 15.90 -7.86 9.24
C ALA A 83 16.38 -9.30 9.00
N GLY A 84 16.85 -9.96 10.05
CA GLY A 84 17.08 -11.42 10.05
C GLY A 84 15.78 -12.22 10.20
N ARG A 85 15.85 -13.54 9.98
CA ARG A 85 14.72 -14.47 10.03
C ARG A 85 13.88 -14.40 11.32
N GLU A 86 14.52 -14.13 12.45
CA GLU A 86 13.86 -14.03 13.76
C GLU A 86 12.79 -12.93 13.83
N TYR A 87 12.98 -11.81 13.12
CA TYR A 87 11.97 -10.76 13.04
C TYR A 87 10.69 -11.28 12.38
N TYR A 88 10.84 -11.96 11.25
CA TYR A 88 9.73 -12.53 10.49
C TYR A 88 8.97 -13.61 11.30
N ASN A 89 9.69 -14.46 12.04
CA ASN A 89 9.08 -15.44 12.96
C ASN A 89 8.19 -14.76 14.02
N ASN A 90 8.64 -13.62 14.55
CA ASN A 90 7.89 -12.87 15.54
C ASN A 90 6.67 -12.17 14.91
N PHE A 91 6.81 -11.57 13.73
CA PHE A 91 5.71 -10.87 13.05
C PHE A 91 4.54 -11.79 12.69
N ILE A 92 4.80 -13.05 12.33
CA ILE A 92 3.76 -14.06 12.09
C ILE A 92 2.93 -14.32 13.35
N LYS A 93 3.55 -14.32 14.54
CA LYS A 93 2.84 -14.55 15.81
C LYS A 93 1.99 -13.36 16.24
N LEU A 94 2.34 -12.16 15.77
CA LEU A 94 1.69 -10.89 16.14
C LEU A 94 0.58 -10.47 15.19
N SER A 95 0.37 -11.23 14.11
CA SER A 95 -0.58 -10.89 13.06
C SER A 95 -1.38 -12.09 12.58
N ARG A 96 -2.57 -11.83 12.02
CA ARG A 96 -3.35 -12.88 11.36
C ARG A 96 -2.75 -13.27 10.01
N GLN A 97 -2.08 -12.32 9.36
CA GLN A 97 -1.48 -12.47 8.05
C GLN A 97 -0.23 -11.61 7.94
N SER A 98 0.83 -12.17 7.36
CA SER A 98 2.12 -11.49 7.16
C SER A 98 2.53 -11.53 5.67
N LEU A 99 2.91 -10.38 5.13
CA LEU A 99 3.48 -10.20 3.79
C LEU A 99 4.92 -9.71 3.89
N PHE A 100 5.85 -10.39 3.23
CA PHE A 100 7.27 -10.05 3.21
C PHE A 100 7.69 -9.67 1.79
N ILE A 101 8.21 -8.46 1.62
CA ILE A 101 8.72 -7.98 0.34
C ILE A 101 10.15 -8.49 0.16
N ASP A 102 10.42 -9.09 -0.99
CA ASP A 102 11.71 -9.64 -1.36
C ASP A 102 12.02 -9.32 -2.83
N ASP A 103 13.30 -9.15 -3.16
CA ASP A 103 13.73 -8.85 -4.53
C ASP A 103 14.78 -9.83 -5.07
N ASN A 104 15.49 -10.52 -4.19
CA ASN A 104 16.70 -11.26 -4.53
C ASN A 104 16.85 -12.57 -3.76
N MET A 105 15.75 -13.10 -3.19
CA MET A 105 15.75 -14.33 -2.38
C MET A 105 16.74 -14.26 -1.22
N ARG A 106 16.73 -13.15 -0.48
CA ARG A 106 17.77 -12.84 0.51
C ARG A 106 17.89 -13.90 1.61
N ILE A 107 16.76 -14.43 2.07
CA ILE A 107 16.67 -15.39 3.17
C ILE A 107 15.58 -16.44 2.93
N ASP A 108 15.63 -17.52 3.71
CA ASP A 108 14.53 -18.47 3.83
C ASP A 108 13.44 -17.90 4.77
N TYR A 109 12.44 -17.25 4.19
CA TYR A 109 11.34 -16.67 4.94
C TYR A 109 10.50 -17.75 5.65
N PRO A 110 10.06 -17.49 6.90
CA PRO A 110 9.10 -18.35 7.59
C PRO A 110 7.71 -18.25 6.96
N ASN A 111 6.81 -19.16 7.36
CA ASN A 111 5.49 -19.32 6.73
C ASN A 111 4.69 -18.00 6.69
N GLY A 112 4.48 -17.49 5.49
CA GLY A 112 3.78 -16.25 5.22
C GLY A 112 3.56 -16.05 3.72
N ILE A 113 3.31 -14.81 3.31
CA ILE A 113 3.16 -14.45 1.90
C ILE A 113 4.42 -13.71 1.48
N ILE A 114 5.05 -14.18 0.41
CA ILE A 114 6.24 -13.56 -0.16
C ILE A 114 5.84 -12.77 -1.40
N LEU A 115 6.13 -11.48 -1.38
CA LEU A 115 5.95 -10.59 -2.52
C LEU A 115 7.30 -10.37 -3.19
N ASN A 116 7.45 -10.84 -4.43
CA ASN A 116 8.53 -10.42 -5.29
C ASN A 116 7.96 -9.92 -6.62
N GLY A 117 7.85 -8.60 -6.71
CA GLY A 117 7.33 -7.90 -7.88
C GLY A 117 8.34 -7.75 -9.02
N THR A 118 9.54 -8.30 -8.92
CA THR A 118 10.55 -8.14 -9.98
C THR A 118 10.13 -8.86 -11.26
N ILE A 119 10.58 -8.34 -12.40
CA ILE A 119 10.31 -8.95 -13.71
C ILE A 119 10.85 -10.39 -13.73
N ASN A 120 10.02 -11.34 -14.19
CA ASN A 120 10.30 -12.78 -14.22
C ASN A 120 10.59 -13.43 -12.86
N ALA A 121 10.17 -12.83 -11.74
CA ALA A 121 10.34 -13.43 -10.40
C ALA A 121 9.70 -14.83 -10.29
N GLU A 122 8.75 -15.19 -11.14
CA GLU A 122 8.17 -16.54 -11.25
C GLU A 122 9.19 -17.61 -11.62
N THR A 123 10.31 -17.22 -12.24
CA THR A 123 11.39 -18.12 -12.65
C THR A 123 12.46 -18.28 -11.56
N PHE A 124 12.37 -17.51 -10.47
CA PHE A 124 13.36 -17.54 -9.41
C PHE A 124 13.23 -18.84 -8.61
N PRO A 125 14.34 -19.47 -8.20
CA PRO A 125 14.32 -20.78 -7.55
C PRO A 125 13.91 -20.71 -6.07
N TYR A 126 12.79 -20.06 -5.75
CA TYR A 126 12.24 -20.06 -4.39
C TYR A 126 12.07 -21.49 -3.87
N LYS A 127 12.50 -21.73 -2.62
CA LYS A 127 12.35 -23.05 -2.00
C LYS A 127 10.87 -23.39 -1.87
N LYS A 128 10.53 -24.62 -2.26
CA LYS A 128 9.20 -25.19 -1.98
C LYS A 128 9.02 -25.22 -0.46
N THR A 129 8.08 -24.41 0.00
CA THR A 129 7.74 -24.18 1.41
C THR A 129 6.22 -24.01 1.47
N ASP A 130 5.65 -23.98 2.67
CA ASP A 130 4.22 -23.68 2.87
C ASP A 130 3.87 -22.20 2.62
N ASN A 131 4.85 -21.40 2.18
CA ASN A 131 4.66 -20.00 1.82
C ASN A 131 3.76 -19.86 0.59
N GLU A 132 3.00 -18.76 0.58
CA GLU A 132 2.30 -18.31 -0.61
C GLU A 132 3.10 -17.22 -1.32
N PHE A 133 3.02 -17.18 -2.64
CA PHE A 133 3.90 -16.33 -3.44
C PHE A 133 3.11 -15.42 -4.37
N LEU A 134 3.36 -14.11 -4.26
CA LEU A 134 2.94 -13.09 -5.19
C LEU A 134 4.14 -12.70 -6.05
N LEU A 135 4.32 -13.38 -7.18
CA LEU A 135 5.49 -13.23 -8.04
C LEU A 135 5.18 -12.51 -9.35
N GLY A 136 6.17 -11.77 -9.81
CA GLY A 136 6.22 -11.17 -11.14
C GLY A 136 5.83 -9.71 -11.15
N SER A 137 6.17 -9.05 -12.26
CA SER A 137 5.95 -7.62 -12.46
C SER A 137 4.48 -7.18 -12.42
N LYS A 138 3.52 -8.11 -12.51
CA LYS A 138 2.13 -7.78 -12.20
C LYS A 138 2.04 -7.25 -10.77
N TYR A 139 2.70 -7.86 -9.78
CA TYR A 139 2.64 -7.42 -8.39
C TYR A 139 3.70 -6.38 -8.01
N ILE A 140 4.32 -5.65 -8.94
CA ILE A 140 5.28 -4.61 -8.55
C ILE A 140 4.58 -3.47 -7.79
N PRO A 141 4.99 -3.12 -6.56
CA PRO A 141 4.42 -1.99 -5.84
C PRO A 141 5.05 -0.68 -6.32
N ILE A 142 4.41 -0.03 -7.29
CA ILE A 142 4.83 1.29 -7.80
C ILE A 142 3.97 2.40 -7.22
N ARG A 143 4.51 3.62 -7.12
CA ARG A 143 3.82 4.80 -6.57
C ARG A 143 2.53 5.14 -7.35
N LYS A 144 1.54 5.70 -6.65
CA LYS A 144 0.15 5.91 -7.13
C LYS A 144 0.03 6.68 -8.44
N GLU A 145 0.93 7.62 -8.70
CA GLU A 145 0.91 8.43 -9.92
C GLU A 145 0.99 7.58 -11.19
N PHE A 146 1.52 6.35 -11.07
CA PHE A 146 1.77 5.40 -12.16
C PHE A 146 0.71 4.28 -12.27
N TRP A 147 -0.41 4.32 -11.54
CA TRP A 147 -1.38 3.20 -11.63
C TRP A 147 -2.23 3.24 -12.89
N ASP A 148 -2.74 4.42 -13.23
CA ASP A 148 -3.72 4.61 -14.31
C ASP A 148 -3.12 5.49 -15.42
N VAL A 149 -1.97 5.05 -15.96
CA VAL A 149 -1.23 5.82 -16.97
C VAL A 149 -1.87 5.70 -18.35
N PRO A 150 -2.08 6.81 -19.08
CA PRO A 150 -2.72 6.78 -20.39
C PRO A 150 -1.86 6.06 -21.44
N ALA A 151 -2.51 5.63 -22.53
CA ALA A 151 -1.81 5.06 -23.66
C ALA A 151 -0.81 6.05 -24.26
N ARG A 152 0.46 5.63 -24.34
CA ARG A 152 1.53 6.40 -24.97
C ARG A 152 1.37 6.50 -26.49
N LYS A 153 1.54 7.71 -27.03
CA LYS A 153 1.78 7.96 -28.46
C LYS A 153 3.28 8.06 -28.72
N ILE A 154 3.77 7.30 -29.70
CA ILE A 154 5.17 7.34 -30.12
C ILE A 154 5.32 8.35 -31.26
N ASN A 155 6.15 9.37 -31.06
CA ASN A 155 6.50 10.34 -32.10
C ASN A 155 7.31 9.69 -33.23
N LYS A 156 7.33 10.32 -34.42
CA LYS A 156 8.07 9.82 -35.59
C LYS A 156 9.59 9.92 -35.36
N ASP A 157 10.04 11.07 -34.89
CA ASP A 157 11.44 11.40 -34.66
C ASP A 157 11.72 11.55 -33.16
N ILE A 158 13.00 11.46 -32.76
CA ILE A 158 13.40 11.75 -31.38
C ILE A 158 13.64 13.25 -31.28
N SER A 159 12.85 13.91 -30.46
CA SER A 159 12.92 15.34 -30.17
C SER A 159 13.31 15.63 -28.72
N THR A 160 13.04 14.68 -27.81
CA THR A 160 13.26 14.82 -26.37
C THR A 160 13.94 13.58 -25.77
N VAL A 161 14.94 13.80 -24.91
CA VAL A 161 15.60 12.76 -24.12
C VAL A 161 15.54 13.13 -22.64
N LEU A 162 15.12 12.18 -21.80
CA LEU A 162 15.23 12.28 -20.34
C LEU A 162 16.50 11.58 -19.86
N ILE A 163 17.27 12.24 -19.00
CA ILE A 163 18.43 11.69 -18.31
C ILE A 163 18.11 11.64 -16.82
N THR A 164 18.16 10.46 -16.21
CA THR A 164 17.92 10.31 -14.76
C THR A 164 18.68 9.11 -14.18
N PHE A 165 19.58 9.34 -13.23
CA PHE A 165 20.38 8.29 -12.57
C PHE A 165 20.00 8.09 -11.09
N GLY A 166 18.75 8.42 -10.75
CA GLY A 166 18.22 8.32 -9.39
C GLY A 166 18.72 9.43 -8.47
N GLY A 167 18.47 9.27 -7.16
CA GLY A 167 18.64 10.34 -6.18
C GLY A 167 20.08 10.83 -5.96
N GLN A 168 21.09 9.98 -6.20
CA GLN A 168 22.49 10.31 -5.90
C GLN A 168 23.42 10.36 -7.11
N ASP A 169 23.09 9.67 -8.22
CA ASP A 169 24.03 9.40 -9.33
C ASP A 169 25.42 9.00 -8.79
N ILE A 170 25.47 7.88 -8.06
CA ILE A 170 26.66 7.42 -7.32
C ILE A 170 27.94 7.24 -8.17
N ARG A 171 27.78 7.14 -9.50
CA ARG A 171 28.89 7.01 -10.46
C ARG A 171 29.16 8.29 -11.24
N ASN A 172 28.42 9.36 -10.98
CA ASN A 172 28.51 10.66 -11.64
C ASN A 172 28.50 10.53 -13.18
N LEU A 173 27.52 9.78 -13.70
CA LEU A 173 27.38 9.52 -15.14
C LEU A 173 26.67 10.65 -15.89
N THR A 174 25.88 11.46 -15.18
CA THR A 174 25.09 12.53 -15.80
C THR A 174 25.94 13.50 -16.63
N PRO A 175 27.10 14.01 -16.14
CA PRO A 175 27.92 14.95 -16.93
C PRO A 175 28.45 14.36 -18.24
N SER A 176 28.98 13.12 -18.22
CA SER A 176 29.58 12.52 -19.42
C SER A 176 28.53 12.17 -20.47
N ILE A 177 27.35 11.72 -20.04
CA ILE A 177 26.23 11.42 -20.94
C ILE A 177 25.67 12.70 -21.54
N LEU A 178 25.46 13.74 -20.71
CA LEU A 178 24.96 15.03 -21.18
C LEU A 178 25.93 15.67 -22.19
N GLN A 179 27.23 15.63 -21.91
CA GLN A 179 28.25 16.11 -22.84
C GLN A 179 28.17 15.35 -24.18
N SER A 180 28.14 14.02 -24.15
CA SER A 180 28.04 13.20 -25.36
C SER A 180 26.76 13.51 -26.17
N LEU A 181 25.63 13.76 -25.51
CA LEU A 181 24.38 14.14 -26.19
C LEU A 181 24.42 15.56 -26.77
N ASN A 182 25.08 16.50 -26.11
CA ASN A 182 25.27 17.85 -26.64
C ASN A 182 26.12 17.84 -27.92
N GLU A 183 27.17 17.02 -27.95
CA GLU A 183 28.08 16.90 -29.10
C GLU A 183 27.42 16.17 -30.28
N ASN A 184 26.71 15.06 -30.03
CA ASN A 184 26.20 14.19 -31.10
C ASN A 184 24.74 14.46 -31.49
N TYR A 185 23.95 15.07 -30.61
CA TYR A 185 22.52 15.34 -30.81
C TYR A 185 22.16 16.77 -30.39
N PRO A 186 22.79 17.81 -30.95
CA PRO A 186 22.66 19.19 -30.47
C PRO A 186 21.21 19.70 -30.50
N ASN A 187 20.40 19.27 -31.47
CA ASN A 187 19.04 19.79 -31.70
C ASN A 187 17.94 19.15 -30.83
N ILE A 188 18.24 18.05 -30.13
CA ILE A 188 17.28 17.35 -29.26
C ILE A 188 17.19 18.08 -27.91
N HIS A 189 16.00 18.23 -27.34
CA HIS A 189 15.82 18.74 -25.99
C HIS A 189 16.19 17.66 -24.96
N LYS A 190 16.98 18.02 -23.94
CA LYS A 190 17.41 17.13 -22.86
C LYS A 190 16.82 17.61 -21.54
N HIS A 191 15.94 16.81 -20.97
CA HIS A 191 15.51 16.98 -19.58
C HIS A 191 16.46 16.18 -18.70
N VAL A 192 17.07 16.83 -17.72
CA VAL A 192 18.08 16.21 -16.86
C VAL A 192 17.63 16.31 -15.42
N VAL A 193 17.32 15.16 -14.81
CA VAL A 193 16.86 15.08 -13.44
C VAL A 193 18.06 14.99 -12.50
N ILE A 194 18.13 15.95 -11.57
CA ILE A 194 19.19 16.05 -10.58
C ILE A 194 18.60 15.70 -9.22
N GLY A 195 19.02 14.56 -8.67
CA GLY A 195 18.59 14.10 -7.35
C GLY A 195 19.25 14.88 -6.21
N SER A 196 18.68 14.78 -5.01
CA SER A 196 19.11 15.52 -3.81
C SER A 196 20.55 15.25 -3.40
N GLY A 197 21.06 14.03 -3.66
CA GLY A 197 22.42 13.62 -3.32
C GLY A 197 23.46 13.90 -4.40
N PHE A 198 23.10 14.58 -5.50
CA PHE A 198 24.02 14.86 -6.60
C PHE A 198 25.09 15.89 -6.22
N LYS A 199 26.36 15.52 -6.28
CA LYS A 199 27.49 16.34 -5.77
C LYS A 199 28.20 17.20 -6.81
N CYS A 200 27.90 17.04 -8.11
CA CYS A 200 28.69 17.63 -9.20
C CYS A 200 27.92 18.69 -10.00
N GLN A 201 27.19 19.57 -9.31
CA GLN A 201 26.35 20.61 -9.95
C GLN A 201 27.17 21.53 -10.87
N ASP A 202 28.36 21.99 -10.44
CA ASP A 202 29.21 22.87 -11.26
C ASP A 202 29.61 22.27 -12.62
N LYS A 203 29.69 20.93 -12.73
CA LYS A 203 30.05 20.25 -13.98
C LYS A 203 28.89 20.27 -14.97
N ILE A 204 27.66 20.07 -14.50
CA ILE A 204 26.48 20.06 -15.37
C ILE A 204 26.07 21.47 -15.79
N GLU A 205 26.24 22.48 -14.93
CA GLU A 205 25.92 23.87 -15.28
C GLU A 205 26.75 24.37 -16.47
N LYS A 206 28.01 23.94 -16.58
CA LYS A 206 28.88 24.24 -17.73
C LYS A 206 28.41 23.59 -19.04
N LEU A 207 27.57 22.56 -18.96
CA LEU A 207 27.00 21.84 -20.11
C LEU A 207 25.61 22.36 -20.50
N LYS A 208 25.10 23.39 -19.79
CA LYS A 208 23.80 23.99 -20.07
C LYS A 208 23.81 24.75 -21.38
N ASN A 209 22.73 24.61 -22.15
CA ASN A 209 22.45 25.39 -23.37
C ASN A 209 20.92 25.52 -23.52
N ASP A 210 20.47 26.12 -24.62
CA ASP A 210 19.04 26.34 -24.94
C ASP A 210 18.22 25.04 -25.09
N LYS A 211 18.89 23.90 -25.25
CA LYS A 211 18.29 22.57 -25.36
C LYS A 211 18.40 21.72 -24.09
N VAL A 212 18.93 22.26 -22.98
CA VAL A 212 19.09 21.52 -21.72
C VAL A 212 18.26 22.16 -20.62
N GLU A 213 17.40 21.37 -19.99
CA GLU A 213 16.58 21.78 -18.85
C GLU A 213 16.88 20.90 -17.64
N PHE A 214 17.26 21.52 -16.51
CA PHE A 214 17.52 20.83 -15.26
C PHE A 214 16.26 20.77 -14.39
N HIS A 215 15.95 19.59 -13.88
CA HIS A 215 14.84 19.32 -12.98
C HIS A 215 15.39 18.83 -11.63
N TYR A 216 15.41 19.70 -10.62
CA TYR A 216 15.95 19.36 -9.30
C TYR A 216 14.88 18.70 -8.44
N THR A 217 15.18 17.50 -7.96
CA THR A 217 14.32 16.73 -7.04
C THR A 217 12.83 16.74 -7.42
N PRO A 218 12.46 16.41 -8.68
CA PRO A 218 11.06 16.38 -9.09
C PRO A 218 10.28 15.34 -8.28
N ASP A 219 9.04 15.69 -7.92
CA ASP A 219 8.12 14.77 -7.29
C ASP A 219 7.65 13.67 -8.27
N ALA A 220 6.84 12.75 -7.77
CA ALA A 220 6.34 11.63 -8.56
C ALA A 220 5.47 12.05 -9.76
N ALA A 221 4.68 13.11 -9.60
CA ALA A 221 3.82 13.62 -10.66
C ALA A 221 4.64 14.25 -11.78
N LYS A 222 5.64 15.07 -11.42
CA LYS A 222 6.57 15.68 -12.38
C LYS A 222 7.44 14.64 -13.06
N MET A 223 7.91 13.62 -12.33
CA MET A 223 8.65 12.51 -12.94
C MET A 223 7.82 11.77 -13.99
N LYS A 224 6.53 11.50 -13.70
CA LYS A 224 5.62 10.90 -14.68
C LYS A 224 5.46 11.79 -15.91
N GLU A 225 5.26 13.08 -15.71
CA GLU A 225 5.15 14.07 -16.80
C GLU A 225 6.39 14.04 -17.69
N LEU A 226 7.59 14.11 -17.09
CA LEU A 226 8.86 14.04 -17.81
C LEU A 226 9.01 12.73 -18.61
N MET A 227 8.63 11.59 -18.02
CA MET A 227 8.68 10.29 -18.71
C MET A 227 7.72 10.23 -19.90
N LEU A 228 6.50 10.76 -19.75
CA LEU A 228 5.51 10.77 -20.83
C LEU A 228 5.91 11.71 -21.98
N ASN A 229 6.53 12.85 -21.65
CA ASN A 229 6.96 13.87 -22.61
C ASN A 229 8.31 13.58 -23.30
N SER A 230 9.04 12.54 -22.87
CA SER A 230 10.37 12.23 -23.39
C SER A 230 10.36 11.06 -24.38
N ASP A 231 10.86 11.22 -25.60
CA ASP A 231 10.87 10.16 -26.62
C ASP A 231 11.70 8.93 -26.23
N VAL A 232 12.83 9.17 -25.55
CA VAL A 232 13.74 8.15 -25.00
C VAL A 232 14.20 8.57 -23.60
N THR A 233 14.39 7.61 -22.70
CA THR A 233 15.04 7.83 -21.39
C THR A 233 16.36 7.10 -21.29
N ILE A 234 17.38 7.76 -20.74
CA ILE A 234 18.67 7.17 -20.35
C ILE A 234 18.72 7.16 -18.83
N THR A 235 18.88 5.98 -18.23
CA THR A 235 18.73 5.82 -16.78
C THR A 235 19.58 4.71 -16.16
N ALA A 236 19.65 4.67 -14.83
CA ALA A 236 20.14 3.53 -14.07
C ALA A 236 19.14 2.35 -14.11
N ALA A 237 19.61 1.13 -13.88
CA ALA A 237 18.78 -0.09 -13.97
C ALA A 237 18.03 -0.46 -12.66
N GLY A 238 17.44 0.54 -11.99
CA GLY A 238 16.70 0.40 -10.73
C GLY A 238 15.17 0.28 -10.87
N GLN A 239 14.44 0.70 -9.84
CA GLN A 239 12.97 0.73 -9.81
C GLN A 239 12.36 1.63 -10.91
N THR A 240 13.09 2.66 -11.35
CA THR A 240 12.70 3.55 -12.46
C THR A 240 12.37 2.77 -13.75
N LEU A 241 12.95 1.58 -13.96
CA LEU A 241 12.61 0.75 -15.12
C LEU A 241 11.14 0.31 -15.13
N TYR A 242 10.54 0.05 -13.97
CA TYR A 242 9.12 -0.31 -13.87
C TYR A 242 8.23 0.89 -14.17
N GLU A 243 8.60 2.09 -13.69
CA GLU A 243 7.91 3.35 -14.01
C GLU A 243 7.96 3.68 -15.52
N LEU A 244 9.12 3.47 -16.14
CA LEU A 244 9.33 3.63 -17.58
C LEU A 244 8.58 2.57 -18.39
N ALA A 245 8.48 1.34 -17.89
CA ALA A 245 7.70 0.28 -18.51
C ALA A 245 6.21 0.62 -18.53
N VAL A 246 5.64 1.07 -17.40
CA VAL A 246 4.23 1.48 -17.32
C VAL A 246 3.91 2.67 -18.20
N THR A 247 4.78 3.69 -18.21
CA THR A 247 4.64 4.83 -19.12
C THR A 247 4.89 4.45 -20.58
N GLY A 248 5.45 3.27 -20.85
CA GLY A 248 5.79 2.80 -22.18
C GLY A 248 6.92 3.61 -22.81
N THR A 249 7.81 4.19 -22.01
CA THR A 249 8.90 5.05 -22.49
C THR A 249 10.11 4.19 -22.89
N PRO A 250 10.54 4.22 -24.18
CA PRO A 250 11.73 3.53 -24.65
C PRO A 250 12.95 3.93 -23.82
N THR A 251 13.69 2.92 -23.38
CA THR A 251 14.69 3.10 -22.33
C THR A 251 16.05 2.54 -22.73
N ILE A 252 17.10 3.31 -22.46
CA ILE A 252 18.49 2.85 -22.42
C ILE A 252 18.89 2.81 -20.95
N ALA A 253 19.03 1.61 -20.40
CA ALA A 253 19.48 1.40 -19.04
C ALA A 253 21.01 1.22 -18.99
N ILE A 254 21.65 1.78 -17.97
CA ILE A 254 23.06 1.55 -17.66
C ILE A 254 23.14 1.00 -16.24
N ASN A 255 23.78 -0.15 -16.08
CA ASN A 255 24.02 -0.76 -14.78
C ASN A 255 25.07 0.06 -14.02
N VAL A 256 24.72 0.57 -12.83
CA VAL A 256 25.60 1.38 -11.97
C VAL A 256 26.07 0.65 -10.70
N ALA A 257 25.48 -0.52 -10.41
CA ALA A 257 25.73 -1.31 -9.21
C ALA A 257 25.46 -2.81 -9.46
N GLU A 258 26.24 -3.69 -8.84
CA GLU A 258 26.18 -5.13 -9.07
C GLU A 258 24.79 -5.74 -8.83
N ASN A 259 24.06 -5.22 -7.84
CA ASN A 259 22.70 -5.63 -7.50
C ASN A 259 21.65 -5.36 -8.60
N GLN A 260 21.96 -4.53 -9.60
CA GLN A 260 21.08 -4.26 -10.75
C GLN A 260 21.27 -5.25 -11.91
N THR A 261 22.31 -6.10 -11.86
CA THR A 261 22.71 -6.94 -13.00
C THR A 261 21.64 -7.95 -13.38
N ASN A 262 21.05 -8.63 -12.40
CA ASN A 262 20.00 -9.62 -12.65
C ASN A 262 18.73 -8.94 -13.19
N ASN A 263 18.28 -7.85 -12.56
CA ASN A 263 17.13 -7.07 -13.03
C ASN A 263 17.29 -6.66 -14.51
N MET A 264 18.48 -6.17 -14.89
CA MET A 264 18.75 -5.75 -16.26
C MET A 264 18.79 -6.91 -17.26
N ARG A 265 19.29 -8.09 -16.85
CA ARG A 265 19.24 -9.32 -17.66
C ARG A 265 17.81 -9.75 -17.91
N GLU A 266 16.96 -9.74 -16.88
CA GLU A 266 15.55 -10.13 -17.02
C GLU A 266 14.77 -9.13 -17.90
N TRP A 267 15.02 -7.83 -17.77
CA TRP A 267 14.44 -6.83 -18.66
C TRP A 267 14.90 -6.94 -20.12
N LYS A 268 16.18 -7.30 -20.36
CA LYS A 268 16.67 -7.60 -21.71
C LYS A 268 16.01 -8.87 -22.27
N LYS A 269 15.88 -9.92 -21.46
CA LYS A 269 15.21 -11.17 -21.83
C LYS A 269 13.74 -10.95 -22.18
N GLN A 270 13.05 -10.09 -21.42
CA GLN A 270 11.68 -9.66 -21.71
C GLN A 270 11.57 -8.83 -23.01
N GLY A 271 12.69 -8.27 -23.48
CA GLY A 271 12.77 -7.49 -24.71
C GLY A 271 12.46 -6.01 -24.54
N PHE A 272 12.39 -5.50 -23.30
CA PHE A 272 12.20 -4.06 -23.02
C PHE A 272 13.49 -3.25 -23.22
N LEU A 273 14.64 -3.87 -22.97
CA LEU A 273 15.96 -3.27 -23.18
C LEU A 273 16.65 -3.87 -24.41
N LEU A 274 17.25 -3.02 -25.24
CA LEU A 274 18.00 -3.45 -26.42
C LEU A 274 19.32 -4.13 -26.07
N ASP A 275 19.99 -3.68 -25.00
CA ASP A 275 21.29 -4.20 -24.61
C ASP A 275 21.56 -4.08 -23.09
N ILE A 276 22.60 -4.79 -22.63
CA ILE A 276 23.16 -4.64 -21.29
C ILE A 276 24.40 -3.74 -21.37
N ILE A 277 24.27 -2.50 -20.90
CA ILE A 277 25.35 -1.53 -20.75
C ILE A 277 25.79 -1.48 -19.28
N ILE A 278 27.08 -1.64 -19.03
CA ILE A 278 27.66 -1.59 -17.68
C ILE A 278 28.54 -0.34 -17.57
N HIS A 279 28.39 0.45 -16.52
CA HIS A 279 29.11 1.72 -16.36
C HIS A 279 30.65 1.58 -16.35
N SER A 280 31.16 0.41 -15.92
CA SER A 280 32.60 0.12 -15.86
C SER A 280 33.20 -0.29 -17.20
N ASP A 281 32.38 -0.52 -18.22
CA ASP A 281 32.86 -0.79 -19.58
C ASP A 281 33.40 0.50 -20.20
N ARG A 282 34.67 0.53 -20.62
CA ARG A 282 35.28 1.69 -21.29
C ARG A 282 34.52 2.16 -22.54
N PHE A 283 33.68 1.31 -23.13
CA PHE A 283 32.86 1.63 -24.31
C PHE A 283 31.39 1.91 -23.98
N TYR A 284 31.01 2.12 -22.72
CA TYR A 284 29.60 2.30 -22.34
C TYR A 284 28.92 3.46 -23.09
N LEU A 285 29.60 4.60 -23.29
CA LEU A 285 29.08 5.75 -24.06
C LEU A 285 28.84 5.38 -25.52
N ARG A 286 29.75 4.62 -26.14
CA ARG A 286 29.57 4.13 -27.51
C ARG A 286 28.35 3.21 -27.61
N LYS A 287 28.21 2.26 -26.68
CA LYS A 287 27.04 1.35 -26.63
C LYS A 287 25.73 2.11 -26.43
N MET A 288 25.74 3.14 -25.57
CA MET A 288 24.60 4.03 -25.38
C MET A 288 24.24 4.75 -26.68
N SER A 289 25.21 5.35 -27.37
CA SER A 289 25.00 6.03 -28.65
C SER A 289 24.51 5.08 -29.75
N ASP A 290 25.06 3.86 -29.83
CA ASP A 290 24.62 2.82 -30.76
C ASP A 290 23.16 2.42 -30.51
N ASN A 291 22.75 2.33 -29.23
CA ASN A 291 21.37 2.07 -28.87
C ASN A 291 20.44 3.24 -29.18
N LEU A 292 20.87 4.49 -28.93
CA LEU A 292 20.09 5.67 -29.26
C LEU A 292 19.85 5.77 -30.79
N LYS A 293 20.87 5.47 -31.59
CA LYS A 293 20.76 5.39 -33.05
C LYS A 293 19.77 4.32 -33.50
N LYS A 294 19.77 3.12 -32.90
CA LYS A 294 18.72 2.11 -33.17
C LYS A 294 17.34 2.64 -32.80
N LEU A 295 17.24 3.38 -31.70
CA LEU A 295 15.98 3.95 -31.25
C LEU A 295 15.49 5.09 -32.14
N GLU A 296 16.25 5.64 -33.09
CA GLU A 296 15.73 6.58 -34.11
C GLU A 296 14.60 5.94 -34.94
N ASN A 297 14.62 4.61 -35.11
CA ASN A 297 13.54 3.86 -35.72
C ASN A 297 12.30 3.81 -34.81
N SER A 298 11.26 4.57 -35.16
CA SER A 298 10.00 4.62 -34.41
C SER A 298 9.31 3.27 -34.25
N SER A 299 9.51 2.31 -35.17
CA SER A 299 8.96 0.96 -35.05
C SER A 299 9.61 0.17 -33.90
N ILE A 300 10.92 0.37 -33.68
CA ILE A 300 11.61 -0.20 -32.52
C ILE A 300 11.06 0.43 -31.24
N ARG A 301 10.93 1.78 -31.19
CA ARG A 301 10.34 2.48 -30.04
C ARG A 301 8.92 1.99 -29.72
N LYS A 302 8.07 1.81 -30.74
CA LYS A 302 6.71 1.24 -30.58
C LYS A 302 6.73 -0.16 -30.00
N LYS A 303 7.64 -1.02 -30.46
CA LYS A 303 7.82 -2.38 -29.93
C LYS A 303 8.21 -2.36 -28.45
N LEU A 304 9.25 -1.60 -28.08
CA LEU A 304 9.70 -1.52 -26.69
C LEU A 304 8.64 -0.92 -25.77
N SER A 305 7.96 0.13 -26.23
CA SER A 305 6.84 0.76 -25.52
C SER A 305 5.73 -0.26 -25.22
N LYS A 306 5.32 -1.04 -26.23
CA LYS A 306 4.32 -2.09 -26.06
C LYS A 306 4.78 -3.15 -25.06
N ILE A 307 6.00 -3.66 -25.19
CA ILE A 307 6.56 -4.67 -24.27
C ILE A 307 6.56 -4.15 -22.82
N GLY A 308 6.99 -2.91 -22.60
CA GLY A 308 6.99 -2.30 -21.27
C GLY A 308 5.60 -2.30 -20.64
N ARG A 309 4.60 -1.77 -21.34
CA ARG A 309 3.22 -1.70 -20.84
C ARG A 309 2.53 -3.05 -20.71
N ASP A 310 2.85 -3.99 -21.59
CA ASP A 310 2.33 -5.37 -21.48
C ASP A 310 2.96 -6.10 -20.27
N SER A 311 4.16 -5.69 -19.85
CA SER A 311 4.86 -6.29 -18.71
C SER A 311 4.48 -5.66 -17.37
N VAL A 312 4.10 -4.39 -17.35
CA VAL A 312 3.69 -3.66 -16.14
C VAL A 312 2.49 -2.76 -16.45
N ASP A 313 1.36 -3.04 -15.81
CA ASP A 313 0.09 -2.32 -16.00
C ASP A 313 -0.21 -1.28 -14.91
N GLY A 314 0.66 -1.17 -13.91
CA GLY A 314 0.53 -0.27 -12.77
C GLY A 314 -0.44 -0.71 -11.67
N GLN A 315 -1.12 -1.85 -11.80
CA GLN A 315 -2.16 -2.30 -10.86
C GLN A 315 -1.62 -3.18 -9.73
N GLY A 316 -0.29 -3.30 -9.59
CA GLY A 316 0.39 -4.11 -8.57
C GLY A 316 -0.12 -3.87 -7.15
N PRO A 317 -0.08 -2.62 -6.63
CA PRO A 317 -0.57 -2.32 -5.29
C PRO A 317 -2.01 -2.74 -5.03
N ARG A 318 -2.93 -2.42 -5.95
CA ARG A 318 -4.35 -2.79 -5.85
C ARG A 318 -4.54 -4.30 -5.82
N ARG A 319 -3.82 -5.06 -6.66
CA ARG A 319 -3.90 -6.54 -6.67
C ARG A 319 -3.34 -7.15 -5.38
N ILE A 320 -2.24 -6.62 -4.85
CA ILE A 320 -1.69 -7.07 -3.56
C ILE A 320 -2.71 -6.84 -2.44
N VAL A 321 -3.21 -5.61 -2.30
CA VAL A 321 -4.18 -5.26 -1.25
C VAL A 321 -5.46 -6.08 -1.37
N SER A 322 -5.97 -6.28 -2.59
CA SER A 322 -7.14 -7.13 -2.83
C SER A 322 -6.90 -8.56 -2.38
N TYR A 323 -5.77 -9.15 -2.76
CA TYR A 323 -5.40 -10.50 -2.32
C TYR A 323 -5.27 -10.61 -0.79
N LEU A 324 -4.66 -9.61 -0.13
CA LEU A 324 -4.54 -9.61 1.33
C LEU A 324 -5.92 -9.57 2.02
N ILE A 325 -6.83 -8.73 1.53
CA ILE A 325 -8.18 -8.59 2.08
C ILE A 325 -9.04 -9.83 1.79
N ASP A 326 -8.94 -10.37 0.58
CA ASP A 326 -9.65 -11.60 0.19
C ASP A 326 -9.28 -12.76 1.12
N LYS A 327 -7.98 -12.93 1.38
CA LYS A 327 -7.47 -13.97 2.28
C LYS A 327 -7.94 -13.81 3.72
N LEU A 328 -7.98 -12.57 4.25
CA LEU A 328 -8.63 -12.33 5.54
C LEU A 328 -10.12 -12.70 5.53
N CYS A 329 -10.80 -12.47 4.41
CA CYS A 329 -12.21 -12.79 4.25
C CYS A 329 -12.47 -14.30 4.10
N GLU A 330 -11.50 -15.13 3.69
CA GLU A 330 -11.71 -16.58 3.55
C GLU A 330 -12.15 -17.25 4.84
N THR A 331 -11.64 -16.78 5.99
CA THR A 331 -12.00 -17.34 7.30
C THR A 331 -13.40 -16.90 7.76
N ASN A 332 -13.70 -15.61 7.61
CA ASN A 332 -14.86 -14.98 8.26
C ASN A 332 -16.02 -14.66 7.31
N GLY A 333 -15.76 -14.55 6.02
CA GLY A 333 -16.66 -14.07 4.96
C GLY A 333 -16.71 -12.55 4.82
N PHE A 334 -15.97 -11.81 5.64
CA PHE A 334 -15.98 -10.33 5.67
C PHE A 334 -14.69 -9.78 6.26
N TYR A 335 -14.47 -8.48 6.05
CA TYR A 335 -13.52 -7.67 6.81
C TYR A 335 -14.23 -6.52 7.52
N LEU A 336 -13.57 -6.00 8.56
CA LEU A 336 -14.02 -4.85 9.35
C LEU A 336 -13.08 -3.69 9.08
N ARG A 337 -13.58 -2.46 8.92
CA ARG A 337 -12.77 -1.24 8.97
C ARG A 337 -13.42 -0.17 9.85
N LYS A 338 -12.62 0.75 10.39
CA LYS A 338 -13.17 1.91 11.11
C LYS A 338 -13.96 2.77 10.10
N ALA A 339 -15.05 3.36 10.55
CA ALA A 339 -15.85 4.28 9.76
C ALA A 339 -15.06 5.57 9.49
N VAL A 340 -15.33 6.19 8.34
CA VAL A 340 -14.78 7.48 7.92
C VAL A 340 -15.92 8.42 7.57
N GLU A 341 -15.65 9.72 7.47
CA GLU A 341 -16.68 10.75 7.23
C GLU A 341 -17.52 10.46 5.97
N THR A 342 -16.90 9.95 4.91
CA THR A 342 -17.57 9.61 3.64
C THR A 342 -18.54 8.43 3.73
N ASP A 343 -18.58 7.70 4.86
CA ASP A 343 -19.52 6.60 5.06
C ASP A 343 -20.88 7.05 5.64
N SER A 344 -21.04 8.33 5.96
CA SER A 344 -22.21 8.83 6.71
C SER A 344 -23.54 8.46 6.06
N GLU A 345 -23.66 8.59 4.73
CA GLU A 345 -24.87 8.27 3.97
C GLU A 345 -25.21 6.77 4.02
N MET A 346 -24.21 5.91 3.86
CA MET A 346 -24.38 4.46 3.94
C MET A 346 -24.89 4.04 5.32
N VAL A 347 -24.35 4.65 6.38
CA VAL A 347 -24.74 4.41 7.77
C VAL A 347 -26.13 4.99 8.07
N TYR A 348 -26.47 6.15 7.50
CA TYR A 348 -27.80 6.76 7.61
C TYR A 348 -28.88 5.85 7.04
N ASN A 349 -28.66 5.37 5.81
CA ASN A 349 -29.59 4.48 5.12
C ASN A 349 -29.80 3.18 5.89
N LEU A 350 -28.73 2.56 6.41
CA LEU A 350 -28.85 1.38 7.27
C LEU A 350 -29.55 1.70 8.59
N SER A 351 -29.26 2.85 9.18
CA SER A 351 -29.87 3.24 10.43
C SER A 351 -31.37 3.41 10.23
N ASN A 352 -31.82 4.12 9.21
CA ASN A 352 -33.23 4.37 8.90
C ASN A 352 -33.99 3.19 8.27
N ASP A 353 -33.34 2.06 7.99
CA ASP A 353 -34.02 0.84 7.61
C ASP A 353 -35.14 0.50 8.63
N PRO A 354 -36.37 0.19 8.20
CA PRO A 354 -37.51 -0.01 9.10
C PRO A 354 -37.27 -1.05 10.20
N ASP A 355 -36.64 -2.17 9.88
CA ASP A 355 -36.36 -3.23 10.85
C ASP A 355 -35.31 -2.75 11.87
N VAL A 356 -34.32 -1.98 11.41
CA VAL A 356 -33.29 -1.42 12.29
C VAL A 356 -33.89 -0.35 13.20
N ARG A 357 -34.76 0.53 12.69
CA ARG A 357 -35.45 1.55 13.50
C ARG A 357 -36.38 0.96 14.53
N GLN A 358 -37.23 0.01 14.15
CA GLN A 358 -38.15 -0.64 15.09
C GLN A 358 -37.41 -1.27 16.28
N ASN A 359 -36.22 -1.81 16.02
CA ASN A 359 -35.39 -2.45 17.04
C ASN A 359 -34.41 -1.52 17.77
N SER A 360 -34.39 -0.23 17.42
CA SER A 360 -33.50 0.76 18.03
C SER A 360 -34.09 1.36 19.32
N ILE A 361 -33.23 1.97 20.14
CA ILE A 361 -33.64 2.71 21.34
C ILE A 361 -34.59 3.86 20.97
N ASN A 362 -34.25 4.62 19.93
CA ASN A 362 -35.15 5.60 19.32
C ASN A 362 -35.66 5.04 17.98
N THR A 363 -36.97 4.86 17.88
CA THR A 363 -37.66 4.27 16.73
C THR A 363 -38.12 5.30 15.70
N ARG A 364 -38.06 6.60 16.02
CA ARG A 364 -38.39 7.66 15.06
C ARG A 364 -37.37 7.66 13.90
N PRO A 365 -37.80 8.00 12.68
CA PRO A 365 -36.89 8.29 11.59
C PRO A 365 -35.85 9.33 12.01
N ILE A 366 -34.61 9.11 11.56
CA ILE A 366 -33.50 10.04 11.79
C ILE A 366 -33.50 11.05 10.65
N GLU A 367 -33.51 12.33 10.98
CA GLU A 367 -33.32 13.42 10.02
C GLU A 367 -31.85 13.47 9.55
N TRP A 368 -31.64 13.75 8.26
CA TRP A 368 -30.31 13.69 7.65
C TRP A 368 -29.30 14.65 8.28
N ASP A 369 -29.68 15.91 8.50
CA ASP A 369 -28.78 16.92 9.05
C ASP A 369 -28.30 16.55 10.46
N GLY A 370 -29.24 16.10 11.32
CA GLY A 370 -28.92 15.62 12.65
C GLY A 370 -28.06 14.35 12.64
N HIS A 371 -28.26 13.45 11.68
CA HIS A 371 -27.40 12.28 11.52
C HIS A 371 -25.97 12.65 11.12
N LYS A 372 -25.82 13.58 10.18
CA LYS A 372 -24.51 13.99 9.68
C LYS A 372 -23.65 14.55 10.81
N GLU A 373 -24.21 15.42 11.64
CA GLU A 373 -23.55 15.96 12.83
C GLU A 373 -23.24 14.88 13.87
N TRP A 374 -24.21 14.00 14.16
CA TRP A 374 -24.02 12.90 15.11
C TRP A 374 -22.90 11.95 14.67
N PHE A 375 -22.89 11.58 13.38
CA PHE A 375 -21.92 10.64 12.83
C PHE A 375 -20.51 11.23 12.85
N ALA A 376 -20.34 12.48 12.39
CA ALA A 376 -19.06 13.17 12.42
C ALA A 376 -18.50 13.29 13.85
N ASN A 377 -19.36 13.63 14.82
CA ASN A 377 -18.98 13.67 16.23
C ASN A 377 -18.55 12.27 16.73
N LYS A 378 -19.36 11.23 16.50
CA LYS A 378 -19.08 9.88 17.01
C LYS A 378 -17.82 9.24 16.42
N ILE A 379 -17.48 9.45 15.14
CA ILE A 379 -16.24 8.89 14.58
C ILE A 379 -14.97 9.63 15.02
N SER A 380 -15.10 10.84 15.57
CA SER A 380 -13.98 11.64 16.10
C SER A 380 -13.64 11.33 17.56
N GLN A 381 -14.54 10.65 18.27
CA GLN A 381 -14.43 10.29 19.68
C GLN A 381 -13.51 9.06 19.88
N ASN A 382 -12.56 9.15 20.81
CA ASN A 382 -11.63 8.05 21.11
C ASN A 382 -12.30 6.90 21.90
N ASP A 383 -13.35 7.21 22.64
CA ASP A 383 -14.20 6.28 23.40
C ASP A 383 -15.33 5.68 22.54
N TYR A 384 -15.40 5.99 21.24
CA TYR A 384 -16.43 5.45 20.35
C TYR A 384 -15.83 4.75 19.14
N LEU A 385 -15.86 3.41 19.16
CA LEU A 385 -15.29 2.59 18.09
C LEU A 385 -16.39 2.21 17.12
N PHE A 386 -16.37 2.83 15.95
CA PHE A 386 -17.35 2.59 14.89
C PHE A 386 -16.74 1.73 13.79
N TYR A 387 -17.16 0.47 13.69
CA TYR A 387 -16.71 -0.43 12.63
C TYR A 387 -17.81 -0.68 11.60
N LEU A 388 -17.42 -0.61 10.33
CA LEU A 388 -18.21 -1.03 9.19
C LEU A 388 -17.72 -2.38 8.68
N VAL A 389 -18.66 -3.19 8.19
CA VAL A 389 -18.47 -4.58 7.77
C VAL A 389 -18.68 -4.67 6.27
N PHE A 390 -17.73 -5.27 5.56
CA PHE A 390 -17.78 -5.43 4.12
C PHE A 390 -17.42 -6.85 3.71
N ASP A 391 -18.02 -7.34 2.62
CA ASP A 391 -17.57 -8.58 1.99
C ASP A 391 -16.28 -8.35 1.18
N LYS A 392 -15.72 -9.43 0.62
CA LYS A 392 -14.50 -9.35 -0.19
C LYS A 392 -14.61 -8.46 -1.44
N LYS A 393 -15.84 -8.23 -1.93
CA LYS A 393 -16.15 -7.39 -3.09
C LYS A 393 -16.50 -5.95 -2.70
N ASP A 394 -16.18 -5.53 -1.47
CA ASP A 394 -16.50 -4.21 -0.91
C ASP A 394 -18.01 -3.91 -0.79
N ASN A 395 -18.88 -4.93 -0.80
CA ASN A 395 -20.30 -4.71 -0.53
C ASN A 395 -20.53 -4.48 0.96
N PHE A 396 -21.31 -3.45 1.30
CA PHE A 396 -21.63 -3.11 2.68
C PHE A 396 -22.59 -4.11 3.32
N ILE A 397 -22.08 -4.86 4.31
CA ILE A 397 -22.84 -5.84 5.08
C ILE A 397 -23.57 -5.18 6.25
N GLY A 398 -22.94 -4.20 6.91
CA GLY A 398 -23.51 -3.59 8.10
C GLY A 398 -22.47 -2.94 9.00
N GLN A 399 -22.83 -2.75 10.27
CA GLN A 399 -21.99 -2.06 11.25
C GLN A 399 -21.99 -2.78 12.59
N ILE A 400 -20.91 -2.60 13.34
CA ILE A 400 -20.84 -2.87 14.78
C ILE A 400 -20.10 -1.72 15.45
N ARG A 401 -20.66 -1.21 16.55
CA ARG A 401 -20.12 -0.08 17.29
C ARG A 401 -19.94 -0.41 18.76
N PHE A 402 -18.99 0.27 19.40
CA PHE A 402 -18.70 0.14 20.82
C PHE A 402 -18.51 1.52 21.44
N GLU A 403 -19.25 1.80 22.50
CA GLU A 403 -19.06 2.99 23.35
C GLU A 403 -18.35 2.55 24.62
N LEU A 404 -17.12 3.03 24.81
CA LEU A 404 -16.25 2.67 25.91
C LEU A 404 -16.60 3.46 27.16
N ASN A 405 -16.63 2.75 28.29
CA ASN A 405 -16.62 3.29 29.64
C ASN A 405 -15.33 2.83 30.34
N GLU A 406 -15.13 3.20 31.62
CA GLU A 406 -13.90 2.88 32.36
C GLU A 406 -13.53 1.39 32.33
N ASP A 407 -14.49 0.51 32.60
CA ASP A 407 -14.28 -0.95 32.71
C ASP A 407 -15.13 -1.79 31.75
N SER A 408 -15.93 -1.16 30.90
CA SER A 408 -16.92 -1.84 30.06
C SER A 408 -17.12 -1.16 28.72
N ALA A 409 -17.73 -1.85 27.76
CA ALA A 409 -18.12 -1.26 26.48
C ALA A 409 -19.56 -1.63 26.11
N ILE A 410 -20.37 -0.66 25.70
CA ILE A 410 -21.72 -0.91 25.20
C ILE A 410 -21.65 -1.15 23.69
N THR A 411 -22.16 -2.28 23.22
CA THR A 411 -22.14 -2.65 21.81
C THR A 411 -23.51 -2.59 21.15
N SER A 412 -23.50 -2.30 19.85
CA SER A 412 -24.69 -2.30 19.01
C SER A 412 -24.30 -2.73 17.58
N ILE A 413 -25.16 -3.55 16.96
CA ILE A 413 -24.95 -4.11 15.63
C ILE A 413 -26.16 -3.83 14.74
N SER A 414 -25.93 -3.63 13.44
CA SER A 414 -26.99 -3.55 12.44
C SER A 414 -26.50 -4.17 11.14
N ILE A 415 -27.34 -4.98 10.49
CA ILE A 415 -27.02 -5.69 9.24
C ILE A 415 -27.97 -5.19 8.15
N SER A 416 -27.42 -4.86 6.99
CA SER A 416 -28.21 -4.44 5.83
C SER A 416 -29.12 -5.57 5.35
N SER A 417 -30.30 -5.21 4.87
CA SER A 417 -31.36 -6.14 4.48
C SER A 417 -30.87 -7.24 3.53
N ASN A 418 -30.03 -6.90 2.56
CA ASN A 418 -29.42 -7.81 1.58
C ASN A 418 -28.52 -8.92 2.19
N PHE A 419 -28.14 -8.79 3.46
CA PHE A 419 -27.22 -9.70 4.15
C PHE A 419 -27.80 -10.34 5.42
N ARG A 420 -29.08 -10.08 5.75
CA ARG A 420 -29.79 -10.73 6.86
C ARG A 420 -30.01 -12.22 6.57
N GLY A 421 -30.17 -13.01 7.63
CA GLY A 421 -30.42 -14.46 7.54
C GLY A 421 -29.22 -15.33 7.13
N LYS A 422 -28.06 -14.73 6.83
CA LYS A 422 -26.84 -15.45 6.37
C LYS A 422 -25.90 -15.90 7.51
N GLY A 423 -26.33 -15.82 8.77
CA GLY A 423 -25.52 -16.19 9.93
C GLY A 423 -24.31 -15.29 10.21
N LEU A 424 -24.22 -14.11 9.58
CA LEU A 424 -23.07 -13.21 9.69
C LEU A 424 -22.97 -12.51 11.05
N SER A 425 -24.11 -12.18 11.68
CA SER A 425 -24.15 -11.42 12.95
C SER A 425 -23.27 -12.04 14.03
N LYS A 426 -23.36 -13.36 14.24
CA LYS A 426 -22.54 -14.09 15.23
C LYS A 426 -21.04 -13.89 14.99
N LYS A 427 -20.60 -14.03 13.74
CA LYS A 427 -19.18 -13.87 13.39
C LYS A 427 -18.72 -12.42 13.56
N ILE A 428 -19.57 -11.45 13.18
CA ILE A 428 -19.29 -10.02 13.32
C ILE A 428 -19.17 -9.63 14.80
N ILE A 429 -20.12 -10.04 15.63
CA ILE A 429 -20.11 -9.77 17.09
C ILE A 429 -18.83 -10.33 17.70
N LYS A 430 -18.52 -11.62 17.47
CA LYS A 430 -17.29 -12.24 17.99
C LYS A 430 -16.04 -11.51 17.53
N SER A 431 -15.95 -11.17 16.25
CA SER A 431 -14.78 -10.48 15.70
C SER A 431 -14.63 -9.05 16.23
N GLY A 432 -15.74 -8.33 16.45
CA GLY A 432 -15.73 -6.99 17.04
C GLY A 432 -15.32 -7.03 18.52
N CYS A 433 -15.93 -7.92 19.30
CA CYS A 433 -15.63 -8.07 20.73
C CYS A 433 -14.18 -8.48 20.98
N ALA A 434 -13.66 -9.43 20.20
CA ALA A 434 -12.25 -9.84 20.28
C ALA A 434 -11.30 -8.67 20.01
N LYS A 435 -11.65 -7.77 19.07
CA LYS A 435 -10.86 -6.55 18.82
C LYS A 435 -10.87 -5.60 20.01
N ILE A 436 -12.04 -5.37 20.62
CA ILE A 436 -12.14 -4.49 21.79
C ILE A 436 -11.30 -5.01 22.96
N PHE A 437 -11.42 -6.29 23.31
CA PHE A 437 -10.61 -6.86 24.39
C PHE A 437 -9.10 -6.90 24.09
N ALA A 438 -8.72 -7.00 22.82
CA ALA A 438 -7.32 -6.98 22.40
C ALA A 438 -6.72 -5.57 22.42
N GLU A 439 -7.50 -4.54 22.10
CA GLU A 439 -7.05 -3.15 22.01
C GLU A 439 -7.14 -2.44 23.37
N PHE A 440 -8.20 -2.68 24.14
CA PHE A 440 -8.50 -1.97 25.39
C PHE A 440 -8.44 -2.90 26.61
N HIS A 441 -7.29 -2.95 27.26
CA HIS A 441 -7.06 -3.86 28.39
C HIS A 441 -7.85 -3.48 29.66
N SER A 442 -8.35 -2.25 29.76
CA SER A 442 -9.23 -1.83 30.87
C SER A 442 -10.64 -2.40 30.76
N VAL A 443 -11.10 -2.73 29.54
CA VAL A 443 -12.44 -3.26 29.30
C VAL A 443 -12.52 -4.71 29.79
N LYS A 444 -13.28 -4.92 30.87
CA LYS A 444 -13.50 -6.23 31.50
C LYS A 444 -14.75 -6.92 30.98
N LYS A 445 -15.71 -6.17 30.43
CA LYS A 445 -16.97 -6.72 29.92
C LYS A 445 -17.55 -5.90 28.77
N ILE A 446 -18.32 -6.54 27.91
CA ILE A 446 -19.07 -5.89 26.82
C ILE A 446 -20.56 -6.13 27.06
N ILE A 447 -21.35 -5.06 26.95
CA ILE A 447 -22.78 -5.05 27.29
C ILE A 447 -23.59 -4.79 26.01
N ALA A 448 -24.68 -5.52 25.82
CA ALA A 448 -25.65 -5.28 24.75
C ALA A 448 -27.06 -5.12 25.32
N PHE A 449 -27.78 -4.10 24.86
CA PHE A 449 -29.18 -3.88 25.22
C PHE A 449 -30.08 -4.28 24.05
N ILE A 450 -30.97 -5.24 24.29
CA ILE A 450 -31.78 -5.86 23.24
C ILE A 450 -33.25 -5.80 23.63
N ARG A 451 -34.12 -5.37 22.70
CA ARG A 451 -35.56 -5.40 22.93
C ARG A 451 -36.06 -6.84 23.15
N PRO A 452 -36.98 -7.10 24.10
CA PRO A 452 -37.53 -8.43 24.33
C PRO A 452 -38.11 -9.11 23.08
N GLU A 453 -38.65 -8.32 22.15
CA GLU A 453 -39.26 -8.82 20.92
C GLU A 453 -38.24 -9.18 19.83
N ASN A 454 -36.98 -8.76 19.96
CA ASN A 454 -35.94 -8.94 18.94
C ASN A 454 -35.24 -10.30 19.07
N ASN A 455 -35.97 -11.37 18.80
CA ASN A 455 -35.49 -12.76 18.82
C ASN A 455 -34.22 -12.98 17.97
N VAL A 456 -34.07 -12.25 16.86
CA VAL A 456 -32.91 -12.36 15.98
C VAL A 456 -31.63 -11.85 16.67
N SER A 457 -31.71 -10.68 17.32
CA SER A 457 -30.58 -10.14 18.08
C SER A 457 -30.28 -10.98 19.31
N ILE A 458 -31.31 -11.41 20.05
CA ILE A 458 -31.15 -12.31 21.21
C ILE A 458 -30.34 -13.54 20.81
N ASN A 459 -30.78 -14.26 19.78
CA ASN A 459 -30.08 -15.45 19.28
C ASN A 459 -28.65 -15.12 18.79
N SER A 460 -28.45 -13.96 18.17
CA SER A 460 -27.13 -13.54 17.68
C SER A 460 -26.15 -13.27 18.81
N PHE A 461 -26.56 -12.57 19.87
CA PHE A 461 -25.72 -12.25 21.03
C PHE A 461 -25.49 -13.48 21.92
N THR A 462 -26.53 -14.25 22.22
CA THR A 462 -26.41 -15.50 23.01
C THR A 462 -25.49 -16.50 22.32
N SER A 463 -25.66 -16.74 21.02
CA SER A 463 -24.76 -17.64 20.26
C SER A 463 -23.33 -17.09 20.10
N SER A 464 -23.12 -15.80 20.39
CA SER A 464 -21.81 -15.15 20.44
C SER A 464 -21.13 -15.27 21.80
N GLY A 465 -21.82 -15.79 22.82
CA GLY A 465 -21.29 -16.01 24.18
C GLY A 465 -21.82 -15.02 25.23
N PHE A 466 -22.75 -14.13 24.87
CA PHE A 466 -23.34 -13.22 25.83
C PHE A 466 -24.39 -13.94 26.70
N ILE A 467 -24.42 -13.60 27.99
CA ILE A 467 -25.33 -14.15 28.99
C ILE A 467 -26.32 -13.06 29.41
N LEU A 468 -27.59 -13.43 29.62
CA LEU A 468 -28.61 -12.51 30.11
C LEU A 468 -28.32 -12.12 31.57
N ASP A 469 -28.27 -10.82 31.84
CA ASP A 469 -28.00 -10.18 33.14
C ASP A 469 -29.17 -9.28 33.55
N GLY A 470 -30.40 -9.76 33.33
CA GLY A 470 -31.64 -9.08 33.69
C GLY A 470 -32.12 -8.02 32.68
N ASP A 471 -33.02 -7.17 33.16
CA ASP A 471 -33.70 -6.14 32.37
C ASP A 471 -33.29 -4.74 32.83
N GLU A 472 -33.21 -3.80 31.89
CA GLU A 472 -32.87 -2.40 32.14
C GLU A 472 -33.88 -1.46 31.46
N LEU A 473 -34.28 -0.41 32.18
CA LEU A 473 -35.22 0.59 31.68
C LEU A 473 -34.45 1.73 31.00
N ILE A 474 -34.51 1.78 29.67
CA ILE A 474 -33.82 2.81 28.86
C ILE A 474 -34.86 3.66 28.14
N LYS A 475 -34.91 4.96 28.47
CA LYS A 475 -35.86 5.94 27.90
C LYS A 475 -37.33 5.47 27.97
N GLY A 476 -37.71 4.84 29.08
CA GLY A 476 -39.09 4.39 29.32
C GLY A 476 -39.46 3.05 28.65
N HIS A 477 -38.49 2.33 28.08
CA HIS A 477 -38.70 1.01 27.48
C HIS A 477 -37.80 -0.03 28.13
N ILE A 478 -38.30 -1.26 28.27
CA ILE A 478 -37.55 -2.39 28.82
C ILE A 478 -36.62 -2.94 27.74
N PHE A 479 -35.35 -3.16 28.10
CA PHE A 479 -34.35 -3.86 27.31
C PHE A 479 -33.76 -5.00 28.13
N MET A 480 -33.58 -6.16 27.51
CA MET A 480 -32.79 -7.23 28.10
C MET A 480 -31.30 -6.89 27.98
N LYS A 481 -30.61 -6.96 29.11
CA LYS A 481 -29.19 -6.68 29.24
C LYS A 481 -28.40 -7.96 29.07
N TYR A 482 -27.51 -8.01 28.09
CA TYR A 482 -26.64 -9.14 27.81
C TYR A 482 -25.19 -8.76 28.07
N ILE A 483 -24.43 -9.62 28.73
CA ILE A 483 -23.02 -9.38 29.07
C ILE A 483 -22.12 -10.46 28.49
N LEU A 484 -20.99 -10.04 27.92
CA LEU A 484 -19.85 -10.87 27.59
C LEU A 484 -18.66 -10.44 28.46
N ASP A 485 -18.23 -11.29 29.38
CA ASP A 485 -17.03 -11.04 30.19
C ASP A 485 -15.75 -11.34 29.40
N ARG A 486 -14.71 -10.58 29.72
CA ARG A 486 -13.36 -10.87 29.25
C ARG A 486 -12.90 -12.18 29.87
N ILE A 487 -12.41 -13.08 29.02
CA ILE A 487 -11.72 -14.28 29.48
C ILE A 487 -10.26 -13.91 29.61
N ASP A 488 -9.79 -13.70 30.83
CA ASP A 488 -8.36 -13.58 31.10
C ASP A 488 -7.69 -14.91 30.72
N LYS A 489 -6.77 -14.86 29.74
CA LYS A 489 -5.99 -16.01 29.28
C LYS A 489 -4.56 -15.90 29.75
#